data_AF-A0ABD7ALR4-F1
#
_entry.id   AF-A0ABD7ALR4-F1
#
_cell.length_a   1.000
_cell.length_b   1.000
_cell.length_c   1.000
_cell.angle_alpha   90.00
_cell.angle_beta   90.00
_cell.angle_gamma   90.00
#
_symmetry.space_group_name_H-M   'P 1'
#
loop_
_entity.id
_entity.type
_entity.pdbx_description
1 polymer ?
#
loop_
_entity_poly.entity_id
_entity_poly.type
_entity_poly.pdbx_seq_one_letter_code
_entity_poly.pdbx_strand_id
1 'polypeptide(L)'
;MTYSDCVATIAMIVAAIAVPATGYISYYFAIKGEKRKEWNQVSIPIREKLISHIDDMRRGEFSHPEVKRIDILRFSDIRKKIDNSDLMTAFDEFESSHRGEEVLIKTSKYTFIAGDLSKPIGASEKLLSLITRK
;
A
#
# COMPACT_ATOMS: atom_id res chain seq x y z
N MET A 1 -17.22 -53.23 27.15
CA MET A 1 -16.94 -52.05 26.31
C MET A 1 -16.33 -52.58 25.02
N THR A 2 -17.08 -52.54 23.93
CA THR A 2 -16.70 -53.17 22.66
C THR A 2 -15.75 -52.22 21.91
N TYR A 3 -14.85 -52.74 21.07
CA TYR A 3 -13.93 -51.90 20.28
C TYR A 3 -14.65 -50.76 19.52
N SER A 4 -15.88 -51.05 19.05
CA SER A 4 -16.78 -50.08 18.42
C SER A 4 -17.16 -48.90 19.33
N ASP A 5 -17.36 -49.12 20.62
CA ASP A 5 -17.77 -48.07 21.57
C ASP A 5 -16.61 -47.10 21.82
N CYS A 6 -15.38 -47.62 21.89
CA CYS A 6 -14.18 -46.82 22.02
C CYS A 6 -13.97 -45.92 20.79
N VAL A 7 -14.10 -46.49 19.59
CA VAL A 7 -13.96 -45.74 18.33
C VAL A 7 -15.06 -44.70 18.17
N ALA A 8 -16.31 -45.03 18.52
CA ALA A 8 -17.43 -44.07 18.49
C ALA A 8 -17.22 -42.91 19.47
N THR A 9 -16.70 -43.18 20.66
CA THR A 9 -16.40 -42.14 21.66
C THR A 9 -15.29 -41.22 21.17
N ILE A 10 -14.22 -41.77 20.59
CA ILE A 10 -13.13 -40.97 19.99
C ILE A 10 -13.66 -40.13 18.83
N ALA A 11 -14.49 -40.70 17.95
CA ALA A 11 -15.09 -39.97 16.84
C ALA A 11 -15.96 -38.79 17.32
N MET A 12 -16.71 -38.97 18.40
CA MET A 12 -17.53 -37.91 19.00
C MET A 12 -16.67 -36.76 19.55
N ILE A 13 -15.57 -37.07 20.24
CA ILE A 13 -14.62 -36.08 20.75
C ILE A 13 -13.93 -35.33 19.59
N VAL A 14 -13.50 -36.05 18.56
CA VAL A 14 -12.90 -35.46 17.37
C VAL A 14 -13.90 -34.55 16.66
N ALA A 15 -15.15 -34.98 16.49
CA ALA A 15 -16.18 -34.15 15.87
C ALA A 15 -16.47 -32.88 16.70
N ALA A 16 -16.55 -33.00 18.03
CA ALA A 16 -16.79 -31.87 18.93
C ALA A 16 -15.69 -30.80 18.86
N ILE A 17 -14.45 -31.16 18.51
CA ILE A 17 -13.32 -30.22 18.38
C ILE A 17 -13.13 -29.77 16.92
N ALA A 18 -13.22 -30.70 15.96
CA ALA A 18 -12.92 -30.45 14.56
C ALA A 18 -13.95 -29.54 13.89
N VAL A 19 -15.23 -29.67 14.23
CA VAL A 19 -16.31 -28.84 13.66
C VAL A 19 -16.13 -27.35 14.04
N PRO A 20 -15.99 -26.97 15.34
CA PRO A 20 -15.75 -25.57 15.69
C PRO A 20 -14.38 -25.07 15.21
N ALA A 21 -13.34 -25.90 15.22
CA ALA A 21 -12.03 -25.52 14.70
C ALA A 21 -12.08 -25.18 13.20
N THR A 22 -12.76 -26.00 12.39
CA THR A 22 -12.90 -25.77 10.95
C THR A 22 -13.70 -24.50 10.65
N GLY A 23 -14.77 -24.25 11.41
CA GLY A 23 -15.54 -23.02 11.33
C GLY A 23 -14.71 -21.78 11.67
N TYR A 24 -13.95 -21.84 12.77
CA TYR A 24 -13.07 -20.74 13.19
C TYR A 24 -11.96 -20.45 12.18
N ILE A 25 -11.30 -21.49 11.67
CA ILE A 25 -10.23 -21.37 10.68
C ILE A 25 -10.77 -20.72 9.40
N SER A 26 -11.93 -21.17 8.91
CA SER A 26 -12.56 -20.63 7.71
C SER A 26 -12.91 -19.15 7.87
N TYR A 27 -13.51 -18.79 9.01
CA TYR A 27 -13.84 -17.40 9.34
C TYR A 27 -12.59 -16.51 9.46
N TYR A 28 -11.54 -17.01 10.13
CA TYR A 28 -10.29 -16.31 10.29
C TYR A 28 -9.61 -16.03 8.94
N PHE A 29 -9.59 -17.00 8.03
CA PHE A 29 -9.04 -16.81 6.68
C PHE A 29 -9.87 -15.85 5.84
N ALA A 30 -11.20 -15.87 5.95
CA ALA A 30 -12.09 -14.94 5.26
C ALA A 30 -11.79 -13.48 5.67
N ILE A 31 -11.72 -13.20 6.97
CA ILE A 31 -11.37 -11.86 7.49
C ILE A 31 -9.97 -11.44 7.04
N LYS A 32 -9.00 -12.36 7.10
CA LYS A 32 -7.63 -12.07 6.67
C LYS A 32 -7.55 -11.79 5.17
N GLY A 33 -8.45 -12.35 4.37
CA GLY A 33 -8.62 -12.07 2.96
C GLY A 33 -9.18 -10.67 2.71
N GLU A 34 -10.27 -10.30 3.38
CA GLU A 34 -10.88 -8.96 3.24
C GLU A 34 -9.90 -7.83 3.60
N LYS A 35 -9.18 -7.96 4.72
CA LYS A 35 -8.18 -6.96 5.13
C LYS A 35 -7.05 -6.80 4.09
N ARG A 36 -6.67 -7.87 3.39
CA ARG A 36 -5.68 -7.77 2.29
C ARG A 36 -6.27 -7.09 1.06
N LYS A 37 -7.54 -7.32 0.75
CA LYS A 37 -8.23 -6.65 -0.35
C LYS A 37 -8.37 -5.15 -0.10
N GLU A 38 -8.82 -4.75 1.08
CA GLU A 38 -8.92 -3.32 1.47
C GLU A 38 -7.55 -2.62 1.38
N TRP A 39 -6.49 -3.27 1.87
CA TRP A 39 -5.13 -2.77 1.77
C TRP A 39 -4.70 -2.57 0.31
N ASN A 40 -4.92 -3.58 -0.52
CA ASN A 40 -4.52 -3.55 -1.92
C ASN A 40 -5.35 -2.54 -2.71
N GLN A 41 -6.63 -2.36 -2.37
CA GLN A 41 -7.51 -1.40 -3.01
C GLN A 41 -7.03 0.05 -2.82
N VAL A 42 -6.39 0.39 -1.70
CA VAL A 42 -5.84 1.73 -1.46
C VAL A 42 -4.38 1.84 -1.89
N SER A 43 -3.56 0.83 -1.65
CA SER A 43 -2.12 0.89 -1.96
C SER A 43 -1.82 0.80 -3.45
N ILE A 44 -2.51 -0.06 -4.22
CA ILE A 44 -2.26 -0.26 -5.65
C ILE A 44 -2.39 1.05 -6.46
N PRO A 45 -3.52 1.79 -6.39
CA PRO A 45 -3.66 2.99 -7.23
C PRO A 45 -2.63 4.07 -6.89
N ILE A 46 -2.23 4.20 -5.63
CA ILE A 46 -1.19 5.14 -5.22
C ILE A 46 0.16 4.72 -5.81
N ARG A 47 0.51 3.43 -5.72
CA ARG A 47 1.76 2.92 -6.27
C ARG A 47 1.83 3.03 -7.79
N GLU A 48 0.76 2.70 -8.50
CA GLU A 48 0.70 2.80 -9.96
C GLU A 48 0.95 4.24 -10.42
N LYS A 49 0.31 5.21 -9.76
CA LYS A 49 0.56 6.64 -10.01
C LYS A 49 1.98 7.07 -9.71
N LEU A 50 2.57 6.60 -8.59
CA LEU A 50 3.97 6.91 -8.28
C LEU A 50 4.93 6.31 -9.31
N ILE A 51 4.70 5.06 -9.72
CA ILE A 51 5.56 4.36 -10.67
C ILE A 51 5.46 5.02 -12.05
N SER A 52 4.24 5.33 -12.53
CA SER A 52 4.09 6.03 -13.81
C SER A 52 4.78 7.38 -13.78
N HIS A 53 4.62 8.13 -12.69
CA HIS A 53 5.28 9.43 -12.51
C HIS A 53 6.81 9.32 -12.50
N ILE A 54 7.37 8.32 -11.82
CA ILE A 54 8.82 8.04 -11.84
C ILE A 54 9.29 7.65 -13.25
N ASP A 55 8.53 6.83 -13.96
CA ASP A 55 8.86 6.41 -15.32
C ASP A 55 8.80 7.57 -16.31
N ASP A 56 7.82 8.47 -16.18
CA ASP A 56 7.70 9.70 -16.98
C ASP A 56 8.90 10.63 -16.71
N MET A 57 9.24 10.86 -15.44
CA MET A 57 10.42 11.65 -15.06
C MET A 57 11.72 11.05 -15.61
N ARG A 58 11.86 9.72 -15.59
CA ARG A 58 13.02 9.02 -16.18
C ARG A 58 13.08 9.11 -17.70
N ARG A 59 11.94 9.28 -18.36
CA ARG A 59 11.85 9.52 -19.82
C ARG A 59 12.06 10.99 -20.19
N GLY A 60 12.16 11.88 -19.21
CA GLY A 60 12.25 13.33 -19.42
C GLY A 60 10.90 13.97 -19.73
N GLU A 61 9.80 13.25 -19.50
CA GLU A 61 8.44 13.77 -19.61
C GLU A 61 7.97 14.28 -18.25
N PHE A 62 7.56 15.55 -18.19
CA PHE A 62 7.07 16.18 -16.96
C PHE A 62 5.55 15.94 -16.83
N SER A 63 5.19 14.87 -16.14
CA SER A 63 3.81 14.59 -15.75
C SER A 63 3.49 15.24 -14.40
N HIS A 64 2.25 15.67 -14.18
CA HIS A 64 1.86 16.18 -12.86
C HIS A 64 1.65 15.01 -11.91
N PRO A 65 2.18 15.05 -10.68
CA PRO A 65 1.94 14.00 -9.71
C PRO A 65 0.45 13.94 -9.33
N GLU A 66 -0.23 12.87 -9.73
CA GLU A 66 -1.66 12.65 -9.40
C GLU A 66 -1.92 12.16 -7.97
N VAL A 67 -0.88 12.13 -7.13
CA VAL A 67 -0.93 11.61 -5.76
C VAL A 67 -1.30 12.75 -4.83
N LYS A 68 -2.53 12.70 -4.31
CA LYS A 68 -3.03 13.73 -3.40
C LYS A 68 -2.76 13.34 -1.95
N ARG A 69 -2.60 14.35 -1.09
CA ARG A 69 -2.49 14.18 0.36
C ARG A 69 -3.63 13.34 0.96
N ILE A 70 -4.84 13.44 0.41
CA ILE A 70 -5.99 12.64 0.86
C ILE A 70 -5.80 11.14 0.63
N ASP A 71 -5.11 10.73 -0.43
CA ASP A 71 -4.85 9.32 -0.73
C ASP A 71 -3.84 8.74 0.27
N ILE A 72 -2.85 9.53 0.67
CA ILE A 72 -1.86 9.17 1.71
C ILE A 72 -2.50 9.07 3.09
N LEU A 73 -3.42 9.99 3.43
CA LEU A 73 -4.19 9.92 4.68
C LEU A 73 -5.07 8.66 4.75
N ARG A 74 -5.75 8.32 3.65
CA ARG A 74 -6.51 7.07 3.56
C ARG A 74 -5.62 5.85 3.74
N PHE A 75 -4.40 5.87 3.19
CA PHE A 75 -3.44 4.79 3.40
C PHE A 75 -2.95 4.73 4.86
N SER A 76 -2.73 5.87 5.53
CA SER A 76 -2.31 5.91 6.93
C SER A 76 -3.34 5.32 7.88
N ASP A 77 -4.63 5.54 7.60
CA ASP A 77 -5.73 4.99 8.38
C ASP A 77 -5.77 3.45 8.30
N ILE A 78 -5.53 2.90 7.10
CA ILE A 78 -5.52 1.45 6.86
C ILE A 78 -4.21 0.81 7.36
N ARG A 79 -3.11 1.58 7.39
CA ARG A 79 -1.80 1.13 7.89
C ARG A 79 -1.84 0.71 9.36
N LYS A 80 -2.77 1.28 10.15
CA LYS A 80 -2.98 0.98 11.60
C LYS A 80 -1.69 1.03 12.43
N LYS A 81 -0.69 1.79 11.98
CA LYS A 81 0.55 2.02 12.73
C LYS A 81 0.29 3.18 13.69
N ILE A 82 0.77 3.03 14.93
CA ILE A 82 0.63 4.05 15.99
C ILE A 82 1.28 5.36 15.56
N ASP A 83 2.38 5.26 14.82
CA ASP A 83 3.11 6.39 14.28
C ASP A 83 3.24 6.29 12.76
N ASN A 84 2.64 7.27 12.07
CA ASN A 84 2.70 7.46 10.62
C ASN A 84 3.55 8.68 10.24
N SER A 85 4.34 9.23 11.17
CA SER A 85 5.26 10.34 10.92
C SER A 85 6.19 10.05 9.75
N ASP A 86 6.72 8.82 9.67
CA ASP A 86 7.56 8.35 8.56
C ASP A 86 6.92 8.53 7.18
N LEU A 87 5.66 8.14 7.03
CA LEU A 87 4.88 8.27 5.80
C LEU A 87 4.57 9.73 5.48
N MET A 88 4.19 10.51 6.49
CA MET A 88 3.85 11.93 6.30
C MET A 88 5.08 12.76 5.95
N THR A 89 6.21 12.55 6.64
CA THR A 89 7.48 13.21 6.32
C THR A 89 7.97 12.85 4.91
N ALA A 90 7.84 11.58 4.49
CA ALA A 90 8.18 11.18 3.13
C ALA A 90 7.26 11.85 2.08
N PHE A 91 5.98 12.04 2.41
CA PHE A 91 5.05 12.75 1.53
C PHE A 91 5.32 14.26 1.49
N ASP A 92 5.67 14.89 2.61
CA ASP A 92 6.03 16.31 2.65
C ASP A 92 7.34 16.57 1.87
N GLU A 93 8.31 15.64 1.93
CA GLU A 93 9.54 15.66 1.13
C GLU A 93 9.23 15.48 -0.38
N PHE A 94 8.26 14.61 -0.70
CA PHE A 94 7.74 14.48 -2.06
C PHE A 94 7.06 15.78 -2.54
N GLU A 95 6.14 16.37 -1.80
CA GLU A 95 5.47 17.62 -2.21
C GLU A 95 6.46 18.78 -2.35
N SER A 96 7.40 18.92 -1.41
CA SER A 96 8.38 20.02 -1.44
C SER A 96 9.38 19.91 -2.60
N SER A 97 9.79 18.69 -2.98
CA SER A 97 10.66 18.46 -4.13
C SER A 97 9.96 18.74 -5.47
N HIS A 98 8.66 18.45 -5.58
CA HIS A 98 7.89 18.67 -6.80
C HIS A 98 7.34 20.11 -6.94
N ARG A 99 7.17 20.84 -5.83
CA ARG A 99 6.75 22.26 -5.86
C ARG A 99 7.75 23.18 -6.58
N GLY A 100 9.03 22.79 -6.62
CA GLY A 100 10.07 23.48 -7.39
C GLY A 100 10.01 23.23 -8.89
N GLU A 101 9.46 22.09 -9.33
CA GLU A 101 9.28 21.75 -10.75
C GLU A 101 8.20 22.62 -11.40
N GLU A 102 7.12 22.94 -10.68
CA GLU A 102 6.04 23.83 -11.16
C GLU A 102 6.55 25.21 -11.60
N VAL A 103 7.61 25.72 -10.96
CA VAL A 103 8.20 27.04 -11.25
C VAL A 103 9.01 27.02 -12.56
N LEU A 104 9.64 25.89 -12.88
CA LEU A 104 10.39 25.70 -14.13
C LEU A 104 9.44 25.49 -15.32
N ILE A 105 8.31 24.82 -15.11
CA ILE A 105 7.29 24.58 -16.14
C ILE A 105 6.61 25.90 -16.58
N LYS A 106 6.55 26.91 -15.69
CA LYS A 106 5.83 28.16 -15.95
C LYS A 106 6.70 29.27 -16.55
N THR A 107 7.99 29.03 -16.75
CA THR A 107 8.93 30.03 -17.28
C THR A 107 9.25 29.74 -18.74
N SER A 108 8.53 30.40 -19.65
CA SER A 108 8.81 30.48 -21.09
C SER A 108 8.45 29.25 -21.96
N LYS A 109 7.49 29.50 -22.86
CA LYS A 109 7.24 28.79 -24.12
C LYS A 109 8.53 28.10 -24.67
N TYR A 110 8.57 26.77 -24.58
CA TYR A 110 9.38 25.84 -25.39
C TYR A 110 10.84 25.54 -25.02
N THR A 111 11.28 25.63 -23.76
CA THR A 111 12.52 24.92 -23.38
C THR A 111 12.52 24.48 -21.92
N PHE A 112 12.42 23.18 -21.69
CA PHE A 112 12.63 22.58 -20.38
C PHE A 112 14.12 22.48 -20.13
N ILE A 113 14.66 23.33 -19.26
CA ILE A 113 15.97 23.05 -18.67
C ILE A 113 15.69 22.03 -17.57
N ALA A 114 16.02 20.76 -17.84
CA ALA A 114 15.98 19.71 -16.83
C ALA A 114 16.86 20.15 -15.66
N GLY A 115 16.24 20.65 -14.60
CA GLY A 115 16.87 20.69 -13.28
C GLY A 115 17.24 19.27 -12.86
N ASP A 116 18.07 19.15 -11.83
CA ASP A 116 18.48 17.85 -11.31
C ASP A 116 17.26 17.04 -10.81
N LEU A 117 16.79 16.11 -11.64
CA LEU A 117 15.64 15.22 -11.38
C LEU A 117 15.98 14.12 -10.34
N SER A 118 17.23 14.03 -9.87
CA SER A 118 17.62 13.02 -8.88
C SER A 118 16.88 13.16 -7.55
N LYS A 119 16.57 14.41 -7.15
CA LYS A 119 15.85 14.72 -5.89
C LYS A 119 14.37 14.30 -5.92
N PRO A 120 13.55 14.72 -6.89
CA PRO A 120 12.14 14.32 -6.96
C PRO A 120 11.98 12.82 -7.21
N ILE A 121 12.86 12.19 -8.00
CA ILE A 121 12.87 10.73 -8.18
C ILE A 121 13.18 10.03 -6.85
N GLY A 122 14.23 10.45 -6.13
CA GLY A 122 14.60 9.85 -4.85
C GLY A 122 13.50 9.98 -3.78
N ALA A 123 12.83 11.15 -3.71
CA ALA A 123 11.70 11.35 -2.81
C ALA A 123 10.51 10.45 -3.16
N SER A 124 10.21 10.29 -4.46
CA SER A 124 9.16 9.40 -4.95
C SER A 124 9.47 7.93 -4.65
N GLU A 125 10.71 7.48 -4.86
CA GLU A 125 11.15 6.12 -4.55
C GLU A 125 11.09 5.83 -3.04
N LYS A 126 11.47 6.81 -2.21
CA LYS A 126 11.35 6.74 -0.75
C LYS A 126 9.89 6.56 -0.32
N LEU A 127 8.98 7.37 -0.87
CA LEU A 127 7.54 7.24 -0.59
C LEU A 127 6.99 5.89 -1.08
N LEU A 128 7.39 5.44 -2.27
CA LEU A 128 6.99 4.15 -2.83
C LEU A 128 7.42 2.97 -1.94
N SER A 129 8.62 3.03 -1.34
CA SER A 129 9.14 1.99 -0.45
C SER A 129 8.30 1.80 0.81
N LEU A 130 7.64 2.87 1.29
CA LEU A 130 6.78 2.83 2.48
C LEU A 130 5.37 2.30 2.16
N ILE A 131 4.94 2.37 0.90
CA ILE A 131 3.64 1.90 0.43
C ILE A 131 3.80 0.47 -0.11
N THR A 132 3.83 -0.50 0.79
CA THR A 132 3.95 -1.93 0.42
C THR A 132 2.61 -2.52 -0.04
N ARG A 133 2.65 -3.54 -0.91
CA ARG A 133 1.50 -4.41 -1.23
C ARG A 133 1.45 -5.60 -0.26
N LYS A 134 0.25 -6.10 0.10
CA LYS A 134 0.06 -7.27 0.99
C LYS A 134 -0.70 -8.42 0.32
#